data_AF-A0A8E0RW96-F1
#
_entry.id   AF-A0A8E0RW96-F1
#
_cell.length_a   1.000
_cell.length_b   1.000
_cell.length_c   1.000
_cell.angle_alpha   90.00
_cell.angle_beta   90.00
_cell.angle_gamma   90.00
#
_symmetry.space_group_name_H-M   'P 1'
#
loop_
_entity.id
_entity.type
_entity.pdbx_description
1 polymer ?
#
loop_
_entity_poly.entity_id
_entity_poly.type
_entity_poly.pdbx_seq_one_letter_code
_entity_poly.pdbx_strand_id
1 'polypeptide(L)'
;MFDDVYEKKESGLGRIHSRLARVRKILIDLQQPGSAVAIFDPQFSPEEQPEQLLTVHDAEITVEKYLSPAQLAELEAKRVAEEERKRRERLDNWRERGLEEMMGGVLEIRKEDELKKDVPKPAFLLTGKPLGHWTEDDKRLYAEYERKVKELNEEREKYRKVCR
;
A
#
# COMPACT_ATOMS: atom_id res chain seq x y z
N MET A 1 -43.78 3.69 15.28
CA MET A 1 -43.54 2.92 16.52
C MET A 1 -42.51 1.81 16.32
N PHE A 2 -42.64 0.95 15.28
CA PHE A 2 -41.57 0.00 14.90
C PHE A 2 -40.41 0.72 14.17
N ASP A 3 -40.73 1.52 13.16
CA ASP A 3 -39.72 2.24 12.36
C ASP A 3 -38.83 3.15 13.23
N ASP A 4 -39.42 3.90 14.17
CA ASP A 4 -38.66 4.74 15.09
C ASP A 4 -37.67 3.96 15.97
N VAL A 5 -37.99 2.70 16.31
CA VAL A 5 -37.13 1.82 17.10
C VAL A 5 -36.06 1.20 16.21
N TYR A 6 -36.43 0.83 14.98
CA TYR A 6 -35.50 0.34 13.97
C TYR A 6 -34.42 1.38 13.64
N GLU A 7 -34.79 2.63 13.37
CA GLU A 7 -33.85 3.73 13.10
C GLU A 7 -32.92 4.02 14.28
N LYS A 8 -33.44 3.95 15.52
CA LYS A 8 -32.62 4.08 16.72
C LYS A 8 -31.60 2.95 16.84
N LYS A 9 -32.00 1.71 16.55
CA LYS A 9 -31.11 0.56 16.55
C LYS A 9 -30.06 0.68 15.45
N GLU A 10 -30.46 1.07 14.25
CA GLU A 10 -29.57 1.31 13.11
C GLU A 10 -28.51 2.37 13.42
N SER A 11 -28.95 3.52 13.95
CA SER A 11 -28.04 4.59 14.40
C SER A 11 -27.10 4.10 15.52
N GLY A 12 -27.60 3.26 16.43
CA GLY A 12 -26.82 2.63 17.48
C GLY A 12 -25.75 1.68 16.93
N LEU A 13 -26.12 0.80 16.00
CA LEU A 13 -25.21 -0.12 15.33
C LEU A 13 -24.17 0.63 14.51
N GLY A 14 -24.54 1.67 13.77
CA GLY A 14 -23.58 2.50 13.03
C GLY A 14 -22.55 3.17 13.93
N ARG A 15 -22.96 3.65 15.11
CA ARG A 15 -22.02 4.17 16.13
C ARG A 15 -21.10 3.08 16.67
N ILE A 16 -21.61 1.87 16.89
CA ILE A 16 -20.82 0.72 17.33
C ILE A 16 -19.81 0.34 16.25
N HIS A 17 -20.23 0.13 15.01
CA HIS A 17 -19.36 -0.22 13.89
C HIS A 17 -18.26 0.82 13.66
N SER A 18 -18.59 2.11 13.76
CA SER A 18 -17.60 3.20 13.64
C SER A 18 -16.52 3.11 14.74
N ARG A 19 -16.93 2.80 15.97
CA ARG A 19 -15.99 2.59 17.09
C ARG A 19 -15.19 1.30 16.90
N LEU A 20 -15.81 0.21 16.49
CA LEU A 20 -15.14 -1.07 16.23
C LEU A 20 -14.12 -0.96 15.09
N ALA A 21 -14.42 -0.22 14.02
CA ALA A 21 -13.48 0.07 12.95
C ALA A 21 -12.24 0.81 13.46
N ARG A 22 -12.43 1.80 14.36
CA ARG A 22 -11.32 2.50 15.01
C ARG A 22 -10.52 1.57 15.91
N VAL A 23 -11.17 0.69 16.68
CA VAL A 23 -10.48 -0.31 17.52
C VAL A 23 -9.67 -1.27 16.66
N ARG A 24 -10.23 -1.79 15.56
CA ARG A 24 -9.51 -2.64 14.60
C ARG A 24 -8.27 -1.95 14.04
N LYS A 25 -8.38 -0.68 13.66
CA LYS A 25 -7.23 0.11 13.22
C LYS A 25 -6.14 0.19 14.28
N ILE A 26 -6.50 0.53 15.52
CA ILE A 26 -5.56 0.60 16.64
C ILE A 26 -4.89 -0.77 16.89
N LEU A 27 -5.62 -1.87 16.78
CA LEU A 27 -5.05 -3.21 16.97
C LEU A 27 -4.05 -3.60 15.88
N ILE A 28 -4.32 -3.19 14.63
CA ILE A 28 -3.37 -3.34 13.53
C ILE A 28 -2.10 -2.51 13.80
N ASP A 29 -2.28 -1.25 14.22
CA ASP A 29 -1.17 -0.34 14.55
C ASP A 29 -0.31 -0.90 15.70
N LEU A 30 -0.92 -1.57 16.68
CA LEU A 30 -0.26 -2.25 17.79
C LEU A 30 0.36 -3.61 17.42
N GLN A 31 0.30 -4.03 16.15
CA GLN A 31 0.79 -5.32 15.65
C GLN A 31 0.18 -6.54 16.38
N GLN A 32 -1.07 -6.40 16.85
CA GLN A 32 -1.84 -7.47 17.47
C GLN A 32 -3.05 -7.85 16.61
N PRO A 33 -2.84 -8.31 15.35
CA PRO A 33 -3.94 -8.60 14.44
C PRO A 33 -4.82 -9.77 14.92
N GLY A 34 -4.27 -10.69 15.73
CA GLY A 34 -5.02 -11.81 16.28
C GLY A 34 -6.17 -11.40 17.22
N SER A 35 -6.04 -10.25 17.91
CA SER A 35 -7.10 -9.73 18.77
C SER A 35 -8.22 -9.04 17.97
N ALA A 36 -7.91 -8.52 16.78
CA ALA A 36 -8.90 -7.88 15.91
C ALA A 36 -9.92 -8.89 15.34
N VAL A 37 -9.52 -10.14 15.14
CA VAL A 37 -10.38 -11.24 14.68
C VAL A 37 -11.40 -11.66 15.76
N ALA A 38 -11.08 -11.47 17.04
CA ALA A 38 -11.96 -11.84 18.14
C ALA A 38 -13.08 -10.82 18.42
N ILE A 39 -13.08 -9.68 17.72
CA ILE A 39 -14.10 -8.64 17.92
C ILE A 39 -15.42 -9.09 17.30
N PHE A 40 -16.44 -9.22 18.13
CA PHE A 40 -17.81 -9.47 17.69
C PHE A 40 -18.40 -8.22 17.00
N ASP A 41 -18.84 -8.36 15.75
CA ASP A 41 -19.57 -7.33 15.03
C ASP A 41 -21.09 -7.59 15.14
N PRO A 42 -21.84 -6.76 15.88
CA PRO A 42 -23.28 -6.92 15.99
C PRO A 42 -23.95 -6.60 14.65
N GLN A 43 -24.91 -7.44 14.26
CA GLN A 43 -25.70 -7.33 13.02
C GLN A 43 -27.19 -7.32 13.38
N PHE A 44 -28.05 -6.97 12.42
CA PHE A 44 -29.49 -7.17 12.57
C PHE A 44 -29.82 -8.66 12.56
N SER A 45 -30.83 -9.04 13.35
CA SER A 45 -31.39 -10.40 13.27
C SER A 45 -32.26 -10.51 12.02
N PRO A 46 -32.35 -11.67 11.36
CA PRO A 46 -33.25 -11.86 10.20
C PRO A 46 -34.72 -11.53 10.52
N GLU A 47 -35.16 -11.72 11.77
CA GLU A 47 -36.51 -11.37 12.22
C GLU A 47 -36.78 -9.84 12.22
N GLU A 48 -35.73 -9.04 12.31
CA GLU A 48 -35.82 -7.57 12.33
C GLU A 48 -35.82 -6.97 10.92
N GLN A 49 -35.50 -7.78 9.91
CA GLN A 49 -35.44 -7.37 8.50
C GLN A 49 -36.40 -8.24 7.68
N PRO A 50 -37.72 -8.03 7.79
CA PRO A 50 -38.72 -8.85 7.11
C PRO A 50 -38.58 -8.82 5.59
N GLU A 51 -38.03 -7.74 5.02
CA GLU A 51 -37.74 -7.63 3.58
C GLU A 51 -36.77 -8.71 3.09
N GLN A 52 -35.89 -9.25 3.94
CA GLN A 52 -34.98 -10.34 3.57
C GLN A 52 -35.73 -11.65 3.28
N LEU A 53 -36.96 -11.83 3.76
CA LEU A 53 -37.76 -13.01 3.42
C LEU A 53 -38.25 -12.99 1.97
N LEU A 54 -38.30 -11.80 1.35
CA LEU A 54 -38.75 -11.61 -0.03
C LEU A 54 -37.59 -11.62 -1.03
N THR A 55 -36.35 -11.50 -0.55
CA THR A 55 -35.15 -11.49 -1.39
C THR A 55 -34.40 -12.81 -1.26
N VAL A 56 -33.97 -13.34 -2.41
CA VAL A 56 -33.14 -14.56 -2.45
C VAL A 56 -31.73 -14.15 -2.83
N HIS A 57 -30.74 -14.51 -2.02
CA HIS A 57 -29.33 -14.28 -2.35
C HIS A 57 -28.78 -15.46 -3.16
N ASP A 58 -27.83 -15.17 -4.05
CA ASP A 58 -27.15 -16.21 -4.84
C ASP A 58 -26.49 -17.29 -3.98
N ALA A 59 -26.07 -16.93 -2.75
CA ALA A 59 -25.48 -17.87 -1.79
C ALA A 59 -26.48 -18.92 -1.26
N GLU A 60 -27.78 -18.67 -1.35
CA GLU A 60 -28.83 -19.61 -0.94
C GLU A 60 -29.17 -20.62 -2.05
N ILE A 61 -28.73 -20.34 -3.29
CA ILE A 61 -28.99 -21.18 -4.45
C ILE A 61 -27.92 -22.28 -4.50
N THR A 62 -28.31 -23.50 -4.14
CA THR A 62 -27.43 -24.67 -4.09
C THR A 62 -27.16 -25.29 -5.46
N VAL A 63 -27.89 -24.87 -6.48
CA VAL A 63 -27.83 -25.45 -7.83
C VAL A 63 -26.97 -24.58 -8.75
N GLU A 64 -26.13 -25.23 -9.55
CA GLU A 64 -25.33 -24.54 -10.55
C GLU A 64 -26.23 -23.88 -11.61
N LYS A 65 -25.91 -22.63 -11.95
CA LYS A 65 -26.62 -21.92 -13.01
C LYS A 65 -26.42 -22.64 -14.34
N TYR A 66 -27.50 -23.14 -14.92
CA TYR A 66 -27.45 -23.71 -16.25
C TYR A 66 -27.07 -22.64 -17.28
N LEU A 67 -26.02 -22.92 -18.05
CA LEU A 67 -25.56 -22.09 -19.15
C LEU A 67 -25.78 -22.85 -20.45
N SER A 68 -26.31 -22.18 -21.47
CA SER A 68 -26.45 -22.81 -22.78
C SER A 68 -25.06 -23.09 -23.39
N PRO A 69 -24.94 -24.07 -24.30
CA PRO A 69 -23.66 -24.37 -24.96
C PRO A 69 -23.02 -23.15 -25.64
N ALA A 70 -23.85 -22.25 -26.20
CA ALA A 70 -23.38 -21.01 -26.79
C ALA A 70 -22.80 -20.03 -25.75
N GLN A 71 -23.43 -19.91 -24.58
CA GLN A 71 -22.94 -19.06 -23.48
C GLN A 71 -21.65 -19.60 -22.88
N LEU A 72 -21.52 -20.93 -22.75
CA LEU A 72 -20.27 -21.56 -22.33
C LEU A 72 -19.13 -21.29 -23.32
N ALA A 73 -19.40 -21.40 -24.62
CA ALA A 73 -18.42 -21.10 -25.66
C ALA A 73 -17.98 -19.62 -25.64
N GLU A 74 -18.91 -18.68 -25.42
CA GLU A 74 -18.57 -17.26 -25.29
C GLU A 74 -17.72 -16.97 -24.05
N LEU A 75 -18.06 -17.59 -22.92
CA LEU A 75 -17.30 -17.45 -21.67
C LEU A 75 -15.88 -18.01 -21.82
N GLU A 76 -15.74 -19.17 -22.45
CA GLU A 76 -14.43 -19.78 -22.72
C GLU A 76 -13.62 -18.92 -23.70
N ALA A 77 -14.22 -18.40 -24.76
CA ALA A 77 -13.56 -17.50 -25.70
C ALA A 77 -13.06 -16.21 -25.01
N LYS A 78 -13.86 -15.63 -24.10
CA LYS A 78 -13.46 -14.49 -23.28
C LYS A 78 -12.30 -14.85 -22.36
N ARG A 79 -12.35 -16.02 -21.70
CA ARG A 79 -11.28 -16.49 -20.81
C ARG A 79 -9.96 -16.67 -21.56
N VAL A 80 -10.00 -17.33 -22.72
CA VAL A 80 -8.81 -17.53 -23.58
C VAL A 80 -8.26 -16.19 -24.07
N ALA A 81 -9.11 -15.26 -24.50
CA ALA A 81 -8.69 -13.93 -24.94
C ALA A 81 -8.00 -13.13 -23.81
N GLU A 82 -8.50 -13.21 -22.57
CA GLU A 82 -7.87 -12.58 -21.41
C GLU A 82 -6.52 -13.22 -21.05
N GLU A 83 -6.41 -14.55 -21.13
CA GLU A 83 -5.16 -15.27 -20.91
C GLU A 83 -4.10 -14.93 -21.96
N GLU A 84 -4.51 -14.84 -23.24
CA GLU A 84 -3.63 -14.37 -24.31
C GLU A 84 -3.17 -12.93 -24.07
N ARG A 85 -4.08 -12.03 -23.66
CA ARG A 85 -3.73 -10.64 -23.33
C ARG A 85 -2.67 -10.61 -22.24
N LYS A 86 -2.90 -11.30 -21.12
CA LYS A 86 -1.93 -11.40 -20.01
C LYS A 86 -0.59 -12.01 -20.46
N ARG A 87 -0.62 -12.99 -21.36
CA ARG A 87 0.59 -13.61 -21.91
C ARG A 87 1.38 -12.64 -22.79
N ARG A 88 0.70 -11.86 -23.63
CA ARG A 88 1.33 -10.81 -24.46
C ARG A 88 1.91 -9.71 -23.59
N GLU A 89 1.17 -9.22 -22.61
CA GLU A 89 1.68 -8.24 -21.63
C GLU A 89 2.96 -8.74 -20.94
N ARG A 90 3.03 -10.02 -20.58
CA ARG A 90 4.26 -10.58 -19.97
C ARG A 90 5.44 -10.68 -20.96
N LEU A 91 5.18 -10.87 -22.25
CA LEU A 91 6.21 -11.03 -23.28
C LEU A 91 6.67 -9.68 -23.86
N ASP A 92 5.76 -8.71 -23.99
CA ASP A 92 5.98 -7.39 -24.59
C ASP A 92 6.62 -6.37 -23.62
N ASN A 93 7.37 -6.84 -22.63
CA ASN A 93 8.15 -5.98 -21.75
C ASN A 93 9.48 -5.52 -22.37
N TRP A 94 9.71 -5.73 -23.67
CA TRP A 94 10.97 -5.35 -24.33
C TRP A 94 11.26 -3.85 -24.24
N ARG A 95 10.21 -3.01 -24.28
CA ARG A 95 10.34 -1.56 -24.17
C ARG A 95 10.73 -1.11 -22.75
N GLU A 96 10.10 -1.69 -21.74
CA GLU A 96 10.43 -1.42 -20.32
C GLU A 96 11.80 -1.98 -19.96
N ARG A 97 12.11 -3.21 -20.39
CA ARG A 97 13.44 -3.82 -20.24
C ARG A 97 14.54 -3.02 -20.95
N GLY A 98 14.27 -2.54 -22.16
CA GLY A 98 15.21 -1.70 -22.90
C GLY A 98 15.48 -0.36 -22.20
N LEU A 99 14.46 0.24 -21.58
CA LEU A 99 14.64 1.45 -20.77
C LEU A 99 15.37 1.17 -19.46
N GLU A 100 15.14 0.01 -18.85
CA GLU A 100 15.89 -0.47 -17.68
C GLU A 100 17.37 -0.72 -18.01
N GLU A 101 17.66 -1.36 -19.14
CA GLU A 101 19.01 -1.65 -19.60
C GLU A 101 19.77 -0.41 -20.08
N MET A 102 19.10 0.57 -20.70
CA MET A 102 19.76 1.79 -21.21
C MET A 102 19.81 2.94 -20.21
N MET A 103 18.81 3.09 -19.33
CA MET A 103 18.64 4.25 -18.44
C MET A 103 18.28 3.88 -16.99
N GLY A 104 18.46 2.61 -16.58
CA GLY A 104 18.15 2.16 -15.22
C GLY A 104 16.68 2.30 -14.83
N GLY A 105 15.78 2.37 -15.81
CA GLY A 105 14.33 2.44 -15.62
C GLY A 105 13.78 3.86 -15.43
N VAL A 106 14.61 4.89 -15.58
CA VAL A 106 14.21 6.29 -15.35
C VAL A 106 14.57 7.14 -16.57
N LEU A 107 13.55 7.64 -17.28
CA LEU A 107 13.73 8.49 -18.47
C LEU A 107 14.22 9.91 -18.10
N GLU A 108 13.84 10.42 -16.94
CA GLU A 108 14.17 11.77 -16.47
C GLU A 108 14.77 11.72 -15.08
N ILE A 109 16.01 12.18 -14.92
CA ILE A 109 16.65 12.33 -13.62
C ILE A 109 15.87 13.40 -12.84
N ARG A 110 15.09 12.98 -11.85
CA ARG A 110 14.39 13.89 -10.95
C ARG A 110 15.37 14.41 -9.92
N LYS A 111 15.23 15.69 -9.53
CA LYS A 111 16.01 16.28 -8.44
C LYS A 111 15.90 15.46 -7.14
N GLU A 112 14.78 14.78 -6.93
CA GLU A 112 14.56 13.81 -5.84
C GLU A 112 15.62 12.71 -5.77
N ASP A 113 16.01 12.15 -6.90
CA ASP A 113 16.91 11.01 -6.94
C ASP A 113 18.36 11.44 -6.77
N GLU A 114 18.71 12.67 -7.17
CA GLU A 114 19.99 13.29 -6.86
C GLU A 114 20.09 13.63 -5.37
N LEU A 115 19.03 14.20 -4.80
CA LEU A 115 18.94 14.51 -3.37
C LEU A 115 19.03 13.26 -2.49
N LYS A 116 18.60 12.08 -2.96
CA LYS A 116 18.74 10.80 -2.22
C LYS A 116 20.18 10.25 -2.18
N LYS A 117 21.10 10.70 -3.04
CA LYS A 117 22.50 10.26 -3.00
C LYS A 117 23.21 10.88 -1.79
N ASP A 118 23.68 10.05 -0.86
CA ASP A 118 24.41 10.54 0.32
C ASP A 118 25.84 10.95 -0.03
N VAL A 119 26.38 11.94 0.71
CA VAL A 119 27.79 12.33 0.59
C VAL A 119 28.66 11.16 1.05
N PRO A 120 29.64 10.70 0.24
CA PRO A 120 30.51 9.60 0.61
C PRO A 120 31.33 9.95 1.85
N LYS A 121 31.36 9.03 2.82
CA LYS A 121 32.14 9.18 4.05
C LYS A 121 33.64 9.22 3.71
N PRO A 122 34.43 10.12 4.32
CA PRO A 122 35.87 10.14 4.18
C PRO A 122 36.53 8.80 4.55
N ALA A 123 37.59 8.44 3.83
CA ALA A 123 38.26 7.14 3.97
C ALA A 123 38.72 6.83 5.41
N PHE A 124 39.19 7.82 6.18
CA PHE A 124 39.65 7.64 7.56
C PHE A 124 38.53 7.31 8.57
N LEU A 125 37.29 7.73 8.29
CA LEU A 125 36.11 7.33 9.07
C LEU A 125 35.69 5.90 8.76
N LEU A 126 35.85 5.48 7.49
CA LEU A 126 35.59 4.11 7.06
C LEU A 126 36.62 3.11 7.60
N THR A 127 37.89 3.54 7.77
CA THR A 127 38.95 2.68 8.34
C THR A 127 38.92 2.59 9.87
N GLY A 128 38.02 3.31 10.55
CA GLY A 128 37.87 3.24 12.01
C GLY A 128 39.06 3.79 12.80
N LYS A 129 39.80 4.77 12.26
CA LYS A 129 40.95 5.36 12.95
C LYS A 129 40.49 6.08 14.24
N PRO A 130 41.04 5.74 15.43
CA PRO A 130 40.63 6.38 16.68
C PRO A 130 40.94 7.88 16.71
N LEU A 131 40.10 8.67 17.39
CA LEU A 131 40.18 10.15 17.43
C LEU A 131 41.55 10.71 17.83
N GLY A 132 42.37 9.95 18.56
CA GLY A 132 43.72 10.35 18.98
C GLY A 132 44.77 10.37 17.85
N HIS A 133 44.49 9.75 16.69
CA HIS A 133 45.40 9.68 15.54
C HIS A 133 44.97 10.58 14.37
N TRP A 134 44.05 11.52 14.61
CA TRP A 134 43.60 12.44 13.58
C TRP A 134 44.66 13.51 13.34
N THR A 135 45.23 13.48 12.15
CA THR A 135 46.13 14.53 11.66
C THR A 135 45.35 15.83 11.52
N GLU A 136 46.02 16.99 11.50
CA GLU A 136 45.36 18.28 11.25
C GLU A 136 44.61 18.28 9.91
N ASP A 137 45.15 17.57 8.91
CA ASP A 137 44.50 17.37 7.62
C ASP A 137 43.23 16.50 7.71
N ASP A 138 43.21 15.47 8.58
CA ASP A 138 42.03 14.62 8.79
C ASP A 138 40.89 15.41 9.46
N LYS A 139 41.23 16.31 10.39
CA LYS A 139 40.26 17.22 11.04
C LYS A 139 39.67 18.20 10.04
N ARG A 140 40.49 18.73 9.13
CA ARG A 140 40.03 19.62 8.05
C ARG A 140 39.09 18.88 7.09
N LEU A 141 39.46 17.67 6.69
CA LEU A 141 38.65 16.84 5.79
C LEU A 141 37.31 16.43 6.44
N TYR A 142 37.31 16.18 7.75
CA TYR A 142 36.09 15.95 8.53
C TYR A 142 35.16 17.16 8.55
N ALA A 143 35.71 18.36 8.80
CA ALA A 143 34.92 19.60 8.81
C ALA A 143 34.31 19.91 7.44
N GLU A 144 35.04 19.67 6.35
CA GLU A 144 34.52 19.82 4.99
C GLU A 144 33.42 18.79 4.67
N TYR A 145 33.56 17.55 5.14
CA TYR A 145 32.53 16.53 5.01
C TYR A 145 31.25 16.90 5.78
N GLU A 146 31.37 17.33 7.04
CA GLU A 146 30.21 17.78 7.83
C GLU A 146 29.49 18.96 7.19
N ARG A 147 30.23 19.91 6.60
CA ARG A 147 29.64 21.04 5.89
C ARG A 147 28.81 20.56 4.70
N LYS A 148 29.36 19.67 3.86
CA LYS A 148 28.66 19.10 2.69
C LYS A 148 27.43 18.28 3.09
N VAL A 149 27.49 17.55 4.21
CA VAL A 149 26.33 16.80 4.73
C VAL A 149 25.22 17.74 5.22
N LYS A 150 25.57 18.85 5.89
CA LYS A 150 24.60 19.87 6.32
C LYS A 150 23.93 20.54 5.13
N GLU A 151 24.70 20.95 4.13
CA GLU A 151 24.19 21.54 2.88
C GLU A 151 23.19 20.59 2.19
N LEU A 152 23.52 19.30 2.05
CA LEU A 152 22.63 18.31 1.44
C LEU A 152 21.32 18.11 2.23
N ASN A 153 21.40 18.08 3.57
CA ASN A 153 20.20 17.95 4.42
C ASN A 153 19.29 19.18 4.32
N GLU A 154 19.85 20.38 4.26
CA GLU A 154 19.08 21.61 4.04
C GLU A 154 18.36 21.60 2.70
N GLU A 155 19.02 21.14 1.63
CA GLU A 155 18.39 20.99 0.31
C GLU A 155 17.27 19.93 0.32
N ARG A 156 17.46 18.79 1.02
CA ARG A 156 16.41 17.77 1.22
C ARG A 156 15.20 18.33 1.95
N GLU A 157 15.40 19.14 2.98
CA GLU A 157 14.30 19.77 3.72
C GLU A 157 13.56 20.83 2.89
N LYS A 158 14.31 21.66 2.15
CA LYS A 158 13.72 22.63 1.21
C LYS A 158 12.87 21.91 0.16
N TYR A 159 13.40 20.84 -0.43
CA TYR A 159 12.68 20.04 -1.40
C TYR A 159 11.42 19.39 -0.79
N ARG A 160 11.52 18.80 0.40
CA ARG A 160 10.37 18.21 1.13
C ARG A 160 9.26 19.23 1.42
N LYS A 161 9.60 20.48 1.68
CA LYS A 161 8.63 21.57 1.92
C LYS A 161 7.95 22.04 0.63
N VAL A 162 8.66 21.99 -0.51
CA VAL A 162 8.15 22.42 -1.83
C VAL A 162 7.31 21.31 -2.50
N CYS A 163 7.64 20.04 -2.27
CA CYS A 163 6.90 18.88 -2.79
C CYS A 163 5.82 18.34 -1.84
N ARG A 164 5.37 19.15 -0.88
CA ARG A 164 4.20 18.86 -0.03
C ARG A 164 3.04 19.74 -0.47
#